data_AF-A0A497KYT7-F1
#
_entry.id   AF-A0A497KYT7-F1
#
_cell.length_a   1.000
_cell.length_b   1.000
_cell.length_c   1.000
_cell.angle_alpha   90.00
_cell.angle_beta   90.00
_cell.angle_gamma   90.00
#
_symmetry.space_group_name_H-M   'P 1'
#
loop_
_entity.id
_entity.type
_entity.pdbx_description
1 polymer ?
#
loop_
_entity_poly.entity_id
_entity_poly.type
_entity_poly.pdbx_seq_one_letter_code
_entity_poly.pdbx_strand_id
1 'polypeptide(L)'
;MPKARASERLPDVQTLLEEELRRLKEKSGLGYGLEVTWMPDGPKDRAGEVKRNVILVYEKEPEAALKTLRHEFVDWLVSQVTRAHKQLVNKLLELLELQLYVKKEKVVQAILNLLAPSCNGKDKVARDG
;
A
#
# COMPACT_ATOMS: atom_id res chain seq x y z
N MET A 1 33.71 23.43 47.39
CA MET A 1 32.50 23.29 46.55
C MET A 1 32.89 23.40 45.08
N PRO A 2 32.95 22.31 44.29
CA PRO A 2 33.20 22.42 42.86
C PRO A 2 31.89 22.69 42.12
N LYS A 3 31.92 23.65 41.19
CA LYS A 3 30.82 24.01 40.29
C LYS A 3 30.44 22.80 39.43
N ALA A 4 29.17 22.41 39.46
CA ALA A 4 28.60 21.44 38.55
C ALA A 4 28.80 21.95 37.10
N ARG A 5 29.47 21.14 36.27
CA ARG A 5 29.54 21.37 34.82
C ARG A 5 28.12 21.35 34.28
N ALA A 6 27.76 22.37 33.50
CA ALA A 6 26.55 22.34 32.70
C ALA A 6 26.56 21.07 31.86
N SER A 7 25.57 20.20 32.08
CA SER A 7 25.29 19.06 31.21
C SER A 7 24.89 19.64 29.86
N GLU A 8 25.78 19.57 28.87
CA GLU A 8 25.43 19.71 27.47
C GLU A 8 24.30 18.70 27.21
N ARG A 9 23.06 19.20 27.06
CA ARG A 9 21.93 18.37 26.67
C ARG A 9 22.18 17.95 25.24
N LEU A 10 22.52 16.68 25.02
CA LEU A 10 22.56 16.11 23.68
C LEU A 10 21.21 16.40 23.00
N PRO A 11 21.19 16.86 21.75
CA PRO A 11 19.96 17.09 21.02
C PRO A 11 19.15 15.79 20.99
N ASP A 12 17.85 15.91 21.28
CA ASP A 12 16.91 14.82 21.22
C ASP A 12 16.89 14.23 19.80
N VAL A 13 17.06 12.92 19.69
CA VAL A 13 17.16 12.21 18.39
C VAL A 13 15.90 12.43 17.57
N GLN A 14 14.74 12.47 18.22
CA GLN A 14 13.48 12.79 17.54
C GLN A 14 13.53 14.16 16.86
N THR A 15 14.02 15.18 17.58
CA THR A 15 14.19 16.52 17.03
C THR A 15 15.12 16.49 15.80
N LEU A 16 16.29 15.85 15.91
CA LEU A 16 17.24 15.72 14.79
C LEU A 16 16.60 15.10 13.53
N LEU A 17 15.79 14.05 13.71
CA LEU A 17 15.09 13.39 12.62
C LEU A 17 14.02 14.29 12.00
N GLU A 18 13.27 15.04 12.80
CA GLU A 18 12.27 15.98 12.30
C GLU A 18 12.89 17.11 11.49
N GLU A 19 14.02 17.65 11.95
CA GLU A 19 14.76 18.69 11.22
C GLU A 19 15.30 18.17 9.89
N GLU A 20 15.85 16.96 9.89
CA GLU A 20 16.33 16.33 8.67
C GLU A 20 15.19 16.03 7.70
N LEU A 21 14.05 15.49 8.19
CA LEU A 21 12.88 15.24 7.35
C LEU A 21 12.34 16.55 6.75
N ARG A 22 12.27 17.63 7.54
CA ARG A 22 11.89 18.96 7.04
C ARG A 22 12.84 19.42 5.93
N ARG A 23 14.16 19.30 6.13
CA ARG A 23 15.17 19.64 5.12
C ARG A 23 15.01 18.81 3.84
N LEU A 24 14.68 17.53 3.96
CA LEU A 24 14.44 16.64 2.81
C LEU A 24 13.17 17.03 2.03
N LYS A 25 12.08 17.35 2.73
CA LYS A 25 10.84 17.86 2.12
C LYS A 25 11.07 19.16 1.36
N GLU A 26 11.74 20.13 1.99
CA GLU A 26 12.04 21.43 1.38
C GLU A 26 12.92 21.29 0.13
N LYS A 27 13.97 20.47 0.18
CA LYS A 27 14.88 20.29 -0.96
C LYS A 27 14.23 19.53 -2.12
N SER A 28 13.35 18.58 -1.84
CA SER A 28 12.72 17.76 -2.88
C SER A 28 11.42 18.37 -3.40
N GLY A 29 10.74 19.22 -2.61
CA GLY A 29 9.38 19.66 -2.89
C GLY A 29 8.33 18.54 -2.75
N LEU A 30 8.69 17.40 -2.13
CA LEU A 30 7.86 16.20 -2.04
C LEU A 30 7.70 15.73 -0.59
N GLY A 31 6.74 14.85 -0.35
CA GLY A 31 6.61 14.17 0.95
C GLY A 31 6.10 15.05 2.08
N TYR A 32 5.41 16.18 1.81
CA TYR A 32 4.90 17.08 2.86
C TYR A 32 3.97 16.40 3.87
N GLY A 33 3.25 15.36 3.46
CA GLY A 33 2.41 14.55 4.34
C GLY A 33 3.15 13.48 5.15
N LEU A 34 4.46 13.32 4.99
CA LEU A 34 5.26 12.37 5.77
C LEU A 34 5.56 12.90 7.17
N GLU A 35 5.57 12.04 8.16
CA GLU A 35 6.03 12.31 9.52
C GLU A 35 7.17 11.33 9.87
N VAL A 36 7.90 11.60 10.95
CA VAL A 36 8.93 10.70 11.46
C VAL A 36 8.73 10.47 12.94
N THR A 37 8.97 9.23 13.38
CA THR A 37 8.94 8.86 14.79
C THR A 37 10.11 7.95 15.10
N TRP A 38 10.89 8.35 16.11
CA TRP A 38 11.95 7.55 16.68
C TRP A 38 11.37 6.55 17.67
N MET A 39 11.59 5.26 17.41
CA MET A 39 11.09 4.17 18.23
C MET A 39 12.19 3.13 18.46
N PRO A 40 13.22 3.43 19.27
CA PRO A 40 14.41 2.59 19.44
C PRO A 40 14.14 1.17 19.99
N ASP A 41 12.94 0.93 20.53
CA ASP A 41 12.49 -0.37 21.03
C ASP A 41 11.63 -1.14 20.01
N GLY A 42 11.70 -0.74 18.74
CA GLY A 42 11.05 -1.42 17.62
C GLY A 42 11.64 -2.80 17.29
N PRO A 43 11.14 -3.42 16.21
CA PRO A 43 11.64 -4.71 15.74
C PRO A 43 13.15 -4.69 15.47
N LYS A 44 13.86 -5.72 15.92
CA LYS A 44 15.33 -5.83 15.76
C LYS A 44 15.76 -6.33 14.37
N ASP A 45 14.81 -6.75 13.53
CA ASP A 45 15.06 -7.29 12.19
C ASP A 45 15.17 -6.21 11.11
N ARG A 46 14.86 -4.95 11.42
CA ARG A 46 14.87 -3.84 10.47
C ARG A 46 15.31 -2.55 11.14
N ALA A 47 15.96 -1.67 10.38
CA ALA A 47 16.44 -0.37 10.87
C ALA A 47 15.31 0.68 10.92
N GLY A 48 14.34 0.57 10.02
CA GLY A 48 13.15 1.42 9.95
C GLY A 48 12.10 0.84 9.00
N GLU A 49 10.96 1.49 8.92
CA GLU A 49 9.92 1.20 7.93
C GLU A 49 8.97 2.39 7.76
N VAL A 50 8.33 2.49 6.59
CA VAL A 50 7.24 3.45 6.38
C VAL A 50 5.88 2.79 6.55
N LYS A 51 5.12 3.25 7.56
CA LYS A 51 3.73 2.84 7.77
C LYS A 51 2.79 4.00 7.48
N ARG A 52 1.95 3.81 6.46
CA ARG A 52 1.05 4.85 5.93
C ARG A 52 1.87 6.05 5.43
N ASN A 53 2.02 7.07 6.26
CA ASN A 53 2.80 8.27 6.00
C ASN A 53 3.76 8.60 7.16
N VAL A 54 4.07 7.64 8.04
CA VAL A 54 5.02 7.84 9.14
C VAL A 54 6.23 6.96 8.90
N ILE A 55 7.41 7.57 8.86
CA ILE A 55 8.70 6.89 8.86
C ILE A 55 9.03 6.53 10.30
N LEU A 56 9.07 5.24 10.60
CA LEU A 56 9.46 4.71 11.89
C LEU A 56 10.95 4.37 11.85
N VAL A 57 11.72 4.93 12.76
CA VAL A 57 13.17 4.70 12.85
C VAL A 57 13.50 3.97 14.15
N TYR A 58 14.13 2.80 14.04
CA TYR A 58 14.40 1.90 15.17
C TYR A 58 15.86 1.93 15.63
N GLU A 59 16.74 2.57 14.86
CA GLU A 59 18.14 2.73 15.21
C GLU A 59 18.32 3.60 16.46
N LYS A 60 19.12 3.12 17.41
CA LYS A 60 19.39 3.83 18.68
C LYS A 60 20.42 4.93 18.51
N GLU A 61 21.39 4.71 17.63
CA GLU A 61 22.48 5.65 17.40
C GLU A 61 22.02 6.78 16.47
N PRO A 62 22.20 8.07 16.83
CA PRO A 62 21.66 9.19 16.05
C PRO A 62 22.08 9.20 14.58
N GLU A 63 23.35 8.89 14.29
CA GLU A 63 23.86 8.87 12.92
C GLU A 63 23.26 7.71 12.10
N ALA A 64 23.07 6.55 12.73
CA ALA A 64 22.39 5.42 12.11
C ALA A 64 20.90 5.74 11.87
N ALA A 65 20.24 6.41 12.82
CA ALA A 65 18.85 6.84 12.68
C ALA A 65 18.66 7.83 11.52
N LEU A 66 19.57 8.81 11.36
CA LEU A 66 19.57 9.74 10.23
C LEU A 66 19.77 9.03 8.89
N LYS A 67 20.70 8.07 8.83
CA LYS A 67 20.93 7.26 7.63
C LYS A 67 19.68 6.48 7.25
N THR A 68 19.02 5.85 8.22
CA THR A 68 17.76 5.12 8.03
C THR A 68 16.66 6.05 7.53
N LEU A 69 16.46 7.21 8.16
CA LEU A 69 15.45 8.19 7.73
C LEU A 69 15.64 8.58 6.26
N ARG A 70 16.87 8.88 5.84
CA ARG A 70 17.17 9.23 4.44
C ARG A 70 16.82 8.10 3.49
N HIS A 71 17.16 6.86 3.85
CA HIS A 71 16.86 5.69 3.06
C HIS A 71 15.34 5.49 2.90
N GLU A 72 14.61 5.46 4.01
CA GLU A 72 13.15 5.28 4.01
C GLU A 72 12.42 6.41 3.28
N PHE A 73 12.91 7.66 3.37
CA PHE A 73 12.34 8.77 2.61
C PHE A 73 12.48 8.57 1.09
N VAL A 74 13.66 8.17 0.62
CA VAL A 74 13.90 7.89 -0.81
C VAL A 74 13.07 6.70 -1.28
N ASP A 75 13.04 5.62 -0.50
CA ASP A 75 12.22 4.44 -0.80
C ASP A 75 10.74 4.80 -0.86
N TRP A 76 10.25 5.65 0.04
CA TRP A 76 8.88 6.12 0.00
C TRP A 76 8.59 6.89 -1.30
N LEU A 77 9.47 7.80 -1.73
CA LEU A 77 9.30 8.54 -2.99
C LEU A 77 9.20 7.59 -4.20
N VAL A 78 10.11 6.63 -4.29
CA VAL A 78 10.11 5.61 -5.35
C VAL A 78 8.84 4.75 -5.26
N SER A 79 8.41 4.41 -4.05
CA SER A 79 7.20 3.62 -3.82
C SER A 79 5.93 4.34 -4.28
N GLN A 80 5.84 5.68 -4.15
CA GLN A 80 4.68 6.42 -4.61
C GLN A 80 4.50 6.32 -6.12
N VAL A 81 5.61 6.42 -6.88
CA VAL A 81 5.59 6.24 -8.33
C VAL A 81 5.13 4.84 -8.69
N THR A 82 5.64 3.80 -8.03
CA THR A 82 5.23 2.42 -8.33
C THR A 82 3.81 2.08 -7.83
N ARG A 83 3.31 2.75 -6.79
CA ARG A 83 1.99 2.50 -6.20
C ARG A 83 0.86 2.90 -7.15
N ALA A 84 0.97 4.04 -7.83
CA ALA A 84 -0.01 4.46 -8.83
C ALA A 84 -0.13 3.42 -9.96
N HIS A 85 1.00 2.91 -10.46
CA HIS A 85 1.02 1.86 -11.47
C HIS A 85 0.36 0.56 -10.98
N LYS A 86 0.68 0.12 -9.75
CA LYS A 86 0.05 -1.06 -9.14
C LYS A 86 -1.47 -0.90 -9.00
N GLN A 87 -1.93 0.27 -8.57
CA GLN A 87 -3.36 0.56 -8.45
C GLN A 87 -4.07 0.51 -9.80
N LEU A 88 -3.46 1.09 -10.84
CA LEU A 88 -4.01 1.06 -12.19
C LEU A 88 -4.10 -0.38 -12.73
N VAL A 89 -3.01 -1.15 -12.62
CA VAL A 89 -2.96 -2.54 -13.09
C VAL A 89 -4.01 -3.39 -12.37
N ASN A 90 -4.13 -3.25 -11.05
CA ASN A 90 -5.14 -3.98 -10.28
C ASN A 90 -6.57 -3.62 -10.71
N LYS A 91 -6.85 -2.35 -11.01
CA LYS A 91 -8.17 -1.94 -11.50
C LYS A 91 -8.48 -2.45 -12.91
N LEU A 92 -7.48 -2.48 -13.78
CA LEU A 92 -7.61 -3.09 -15.10
C LEU A 92 -7.90 -4.59 -14.98
N LEU A 93 -7.21 -5.28 -14.06
CA LEU A 93 -7.43 -6.70 -13.80
C LEU A 93 -8.86 -6.96 -13.31
N GLU A 94 -9.35 -6.21 -12.31
CA GLU A 94 -10.73 -6.32 -11.81
C GLU A 94 -11.77 -6.15 -12.94
N LEU A 95 -11.55 -5.19 -13.84
CA LEU A 95 -12.45 -4.93 -14.98
C LEU A 95 -12.43 -6.08 -16.01
N LEU A 96 -11.25 -6.64 -16.28
CA LEU A 96 -11.10 -7.78 -17.19
C LEU A 96 -11.77 -9.04 -16.62
N GLU A 97 -11.62 -9.30 -15.32
CA GLU A 97 -12.27 -10.42 -14.64
C GLU A 97 -13.80 -10.34 -14.74
N LEU A 98 -14.36 -9.14 -14.53
CA LEU A 98 -15.80 -8.92 -14.67
C LEU A 98 -16.28 -9.17 -16.12
N GLN A 99 -15.53 -8.66 -17.11
CA GLN A 99 -15.83 -8.88 -18.53
C GLN A 99 -15.80 -10.37 -18.89
N LEU A 100 -14.80 -11.11 -18.41
CA LEU A 100 -14.66 -12.54 -18.64
C LEU A 100 -15.79 -13.33 -17.99
N TYR A 101 -16.16 -12.97 -16.77
CA TYR A 101 -17.29 -13.59 -16.07
C TYR A 101 -18.60 -13.43 -16.86
N VAL A 102 -18.92 -12.21 -17.31
CA VAL A 102 -20.13 -11.96 -18.13
C VAL A 102 -20.11 -12.76 -19.43
N LYS A 103 -18.96 -12.82 -20.12
CA LYS A 103 -18.83 -13.61 -21.36
C LYS A 103 -18.99 -15.11 -21.10
N LYS A 104 -18.38 -15.62 -20.04
CA LYS A 104 -18.51 -17.02 -19.62
C LYS A 104 -19.98 -17.37 -19.37
N GLU A 105 -20.69 -16.52 -18.63
CA GLU A 105 -22.09 -16.79 -18.28
C GLU A 105 -23.00 -16.83 -19.52
N LYS A 106 -22.77 -15.93 -20.50
CA LYS A 106 -23.48 -15.97 -21.79
C LYS A 106 -23.27 -17.29 -22.53
N VAL A 107 -22.03 -17.79 -22.55
CA VAL A 107 -21.72 -19.07 -23.20
C VAL A 107 -22.37 -20.23 -22.46
N VAL A 108 -22.27 -20.26 -21.12
CA VAL A 108 -22.93 -21.28 -20.28
C VAL A 108 -24.42 -21.30 -20.57
N GLN A 109 -25.09 -20.15 -20.56
CA GLN A 109 -26.52 -20.06 -20.83
C GLN A 109 -26.88 -20.53 -22.24
N ALA A 110 -26.07 -20.20 -23.25
CA ALA A 110 -26.29 -20.67 -24.62
C ALA A 110 -26.18 -22.20 -24.72
N ILE A 111 -25.19 -22.80 -24.04
CA ILE A 111 -25.04 -24.26 -23.98
C ILE A 111 -26.23 -24.89 -23.26
N LEU A 112 -26.68 -24.35 -22.13
CA LEU A 112 -27.85 -24.85 -21.41
C LEU A 112 -29.12 -24.82 -22.27
N ASN A 113 -29.32 -23.75 -23.05
CA ASN A 113 -30.46 -23.63 -23.96
C ASN A 113 -30.40 -24.67 -25.10
N LEU A 114 -29.21 -25.01 -25.60
CA LEU A 114 -29.03 -26.05 -26.63
C LEU A 114 -29.33 -27.46 -26.09
N LEU A 115 -28.99 -27.70 -24.82
CA LEU A 115 -29.24 -28.97 -24.15
C LEU A 115 -30.67 -29.09 -23.61
N ALA A 116 -31.42 -27.99 -23.56
CA ALA A 116 -32.81 -28.00 -23.13
C ALA A 116 -33.64 -28.88 -24.09
N PRO A 117 -34.49 -29.78 -23.55
CA PRO A 117 -35.30 -30.64 -24.40
C PRO A 117 -36.24 -29.81 -25.26
N SER A 118 -36.21 -30.03 -26.58
CA SER A 118 -37.19 -29.47 -27.51
C SER A 118 -38.58 -29.95 -27.09
N CYS A 119 -39.43 -29.04 -26.63
CA CYS A 119 -40.85 -29.33 -26.43
C CYS A 119 -41.49 -29.60 -27.80
N ASN A 120 -41.42 -30.86 -28.26
CA ASN A 120 -42.16 -31.32 -29.41
C ASN A 120 -43.62 -31.44 -28.99
N GLY A 121 -44.42 -30.42 -29.33
CA GLY A 121 -45.87 -30.45 -29.26
C GLY A 121 -46.43 -31.54 -30.17
N LYS A 122 -46.40 -32.78 -29.70
CA LYS A 122 -47.22 -33.89 -30.20
C LYS A 122 -48.09 -34.41 -29.08
N ASP A 123 -48.84 -33.52 -28.43
CA ASP A 123 -50.03 -33.94 -27.69
C ASP A 123 -51.24 -33.83 -28.62
N LYS A 124 -51.53 -35.00 -29.20
CA LYS A 124 -52.73 -35.38 -29.94
C LYS A 124 -53.98 -34.89 -29.19
N VAL A 125 -54.91 -34.22 -29.87
CA VAL A 125 -56.09 -34.89 -30.46
C VAL A 125 -56.66 -35.97 -29.52
N ALA A 126 -57.55 -35.58 -28.60
CA ALA A 126 -58.62 -36.42 -28.04
C ALA A 126 -59.43 -35.63 -27.00
N ARG A 127 -60.28 -34.69 -27.46
CA ARG A 127 -61.50 -34.28 -26.75
C ARG A 127 -62.57 -33.92 -27.78
N ASP A 128 -62.96 -34.93 -28.55
CA ASP A 128 -64.34 -35.07 -29.01
C ASP A 128 -64.81 -36.42 -28.47
N GLY A 129 -65.88 -36.37 -27.69
CA GLY A 129 -66.48 -37.49 -26.95
C GLY A 129 -67.58 -36.94 -26.05
#